data_AF-A0A8C6YAQ2-F1
#
_entry.id   AF-A0A8C6YAQ2-F1
#
_cell.length_a   1.000
_cell.length_b   1.000
_cell.length_c   1.000
_cell.angle_alpha   90.00
_cell.angle_beta   90.00
_cell.angle_gamma   90.00
#
_symmetry.space_group_name_H-M   'P 1'
#
loop_
_entity.id
_entity.type
_entity.pdbx_description
1 polymer ?
#
loop_
_entity_poly.entity_id
_entity_poly.type
_entity_poly.pdbx_seq_one_letter_code
_entity_poly.pdbx_strand_id
1 'polypeptide(L)'
;MGLTHGKRHPIVRIAKWYEELFGSLSSYNICVTNAMKEDLQTNCNIRAITLYDKPASFFKETHLSEQHKLFIRLSKDYTPFKAVDHLPDHVERSAFTQFDAISGRATHRLGRPALLISSTSWTEDEDFSILLDALKEYERCVSNGAKLPSLVCVITGKGPLKDHYTKLIATLHFKHIQICTPWLEAEDYALLLGSADLGVCLHKSSSGLDLPMKVVDMFGCCLPVCAVYFQCLHELVKHEVNGLIFKDWGELAEQLKMLFGEFPAEESHLALFRRNLRRAKQQRWDESWEETVFPLFSDKSD
;
A
#
# COMPACT_ATOMS: atom_id res chain seq x y z
N MET A 1 -1.28 20.85 -12.86
CA MET A 1 -0.96 22.05 -13.66
C MET A 1 0.53 22.26 -13.87
N GLY A 2 1.37 22.22 -12.82
CA GLY A 2 2.81 22.44 -12.96
C GLY A 2 3.54 21.43 -13.86
N LEU A 3 3.17 20.14 -13.78
CA LEU A 3 3.72 19.09 -14.65
C LEU A 3 3.29 19.24 -16.11
N THR A 4 2.01 19.59 -16.35
CA THR A 4 1.43 19.69 -17.70
C THR A 4 1.85 20.96 -18.45
N HIS A 5 1.93 22.11 -17.77
CA HIS A 5 2.19 23.41 -18.40
C HIS A 5 3.59 23.97 -18.11
N GLY A 6 4.30 23.44 -17.11
CA GLY A 6 5.60 23.93 -16.67
C GLY A 6 5.52 25.12 -15.70
N LYS A 7 6.50 25.23 -14.80
CA LYS A 7 6.52 26.25 -13.72
C LYS A 7 6.50 27.70 -14.20
N ARG A 8 6.97 27.97 -15.43
CA ARG A 8 7.03 29.33 -16.00
C ARG A 8 5.75 29.74 -16.73
N HIS A 9 4.80 28.83 -16.91
CA HIS A 9 3.57 29.12 -17.64
C HIS A 9 2.73 30.18 -16.90
N PRO A 10 2.15 31.18 -17.60
CA PRO A 10 1.40 32.26 -16.96
C PRO A 10 0.29 31.77 -16.02
N ILE A 11 -0.49 30.76 -16.44
CA ILE A 11 -1.55 30.18 -15.60
C ILE A 11 -0.99 29.57 -14.31
N VAL A 12 0.17 28.89 -14.37
CA VAL A 12 0.80 28.29 -13.18
C VAL A 12 1.29 29.38 -12.23
N ARG A 13 1.81 30.49 -12.76
CA ARG A 13 2.22 31.64 -11.93
C ARG A 13 1.03 32.34 -11.28
N ILE A 14 -0.07 32.52 -12.02
CA ILE A 14 -1.31 33.11 -11.48
C ILE A 14 -1.90 32.22 -10.39
N ALA A 15 -1.97 30.90 -10.63
CA ALA A 15 -2.44 29.95 -9.64
C ALA A 15 -1.57 29.97 -8.37
N LYS A 16 -0.24 29.98 -8.53
CA LYS A 16 0.68 30.08 -7.39
C LYS A 16 0.47 31.36 -6.59
N TRP A 17 0.41 32.51 -7.26
CA TRP A 17 0.15 33.79 -6.59
C TRP A 17 -1.20 33.81 -5.87
N TYR A 18 -2.23 33.22 -6.48
CA TYR A 18 -3.56 33.09 -5.88
C TYR A 18 -3.51 32.22 -4.62
N GLU A 19 -2.87 31.05 -4.67
CA GLU A 19 -2.70 30.16 -3.52
C GLU A 19 -1.93 30.83 -2.38
N GLU A 20 -0.84 31.54 -2.69
CA GLU A 20 -0.05 32.28 -1.69
C GLU A 20 -0.85 33.43 -1.05
N LEU A 21 -1.54 34.25 -1.86
CA LEU A 21 -2.32 35.37 -1.36
C LEU A 21 -3.44 34.89 -0.43
N PHE A 22 -4.30 34.00 -0.92
CA PHE A 22 -5.45 33.56 -0.12
C PHE A 22 -5.05 32.64 1.04
N GLY A 23 -3.98 31.86 0.90
CA GLY A 23 -3.40 31.09 2.00
C GLY A 23 -2.88 31.99 3.13
N SER A 24 -2.31 33.15 2.79
CA SER A 24 -1.85 34.12 3.81
C SER A 24 -2.97 34.88 4.52
N LEU A 25 -4.17 34.92 3.94
CA LEU A 25 -5.33 35.65 4.47
C LEU A 25 -6.26 34.79 5.35
N SER A 26 -6.00 33.48 5.46
CA SER A 26 -6.83 32.59 6.26
C SER A 26 -6.54 32.75 7.76
N SER A 27 -7.56 32.55 8.61
CA SER A 27 -7.36 32.52 10.07
C SER A 27 -6.51 31.32 10.51
N TYR A 28 -6.66 30.19 9.82
CA TYR A 28 -5.94 28.94 10.07
C TYR A 28 -5.61 28.27 8.74
N ASN A 29 -4.40 27.70 8.65
CA ASN A 29 -4.00 26.84 7.55
C ASN A 29 -3.73 25.43 8.08
N ILE A 30 -4.16 24.42 7.33
CA ILE A 30 -3.96 23.02 7.65
C ILE A 30 -3.22 22.37 6.47
N CYS A 31 -2.28 21.47 6.76
CA CYS A 31 -1.49 20.76 5.76
C CYS A 31 -1.27 19.30 6.16
N VAL A 32 -0.98 18.44 5.19
CA VAL A 32 -0.98 16.97 5.38
C VAL A 32 0.31 16.38 5.93
N THR A 33 1.39 17.18 5.97
CA THR A 33 2.71 16.75 6.47
C THR A 33 3.44 17.89 7.18
N ASN A 34 4.44 17.54 7.99
CA ASN A 34 5.37 18.53 8.53
C ASN A 34 6.25 19.11 7.43
N ALA A 35 6.66 18.31 6.44
CA ALA A 35 7.38 18.81 5.27
C ALA A 35 6.60 19.93 4.56
N MET A 36 5.29 19.76 4.34
CA MET A 36 4.43 20.79 3.74
C MET A 36 4.29 22.01 4.66
N LYS A 37 4.18 21.80 5.98
CA LYS A 37 4.15 22.89 6.96
C LYS A 37 5.40 23.76 6.87
N GLU A 38 6.57 23.14 6.81
CA GLU A 38 7.86 23.83 6.68
C GLU A 38 8.01 24.55 5.34
N ASP A 39 7.56 23.92 4.26
CA ASP A 39 7.54 24.51 2.91
C ASP A 39 6.65 25.77 2.87
N LEU A 40 5.42 25.67 3.37
CA LEU A 40 4.47 26.80 3.46
C LEU A 40 5.04 27.95 4.30
N GLN A 41 5.68 27.65 5.42
CA GLN A 41 6.29 28.66 6.28
C GLN A 41 7.48 29.35 5.61
N THR A 42 8.33 28.58 4.92
CA THR A 42 9.58 29.09 4.33
C THR A 42 9.35 29.83 3.03
N ASN A 43 8.50 29.28 2.16
CA ASN A 43 8.32 29.76 0.79
C ASN A 43 7.12 30.69 0.63
N CYS A 44 6.11 30.56 1.49
CA CYS A 44 4.87 31.35 1.41
C CYS A 44 4.64 32.24 2.64
N ASN A 45 5.48 32.14 3.68
CA ASN A 45 5.26 32.76 4.99
C ASN A 45 3.89 32.42 5.61
N ILE A 46 3.41 31.20 5.35
CA ILE A 46 2.13 30.67 5.84
C ILE A 46 2.39 29.75 7.03
N ARG A 47 1.81 30.08 8.18
CA ARG A 47 1.79 29.20 9.36
C ARG A 47 0.68 28.18 9.23
N ALA A 48 1.04 26.91 9.22
CA ALA A 48 0.09 25.80 9.13
C ALA A 48 0.17 24.83 10.32
N ILE A 49 -0.93 24.14 10.56
CA ILE A 49 -1.03 23.01 11.49
C ILE A 49 -1.04 21.74 10.66
N THR A 50 -0.31 20.72 11.11
CA THR A 50 -0.25 19.45 10.40
C THR A 50 -1.39 18.54 10.84
N LEU A 51 -2.23 18.14 9.88
CA LEU A 51 -3.26 17.13 10.03
C LEU A 51 -2.93 15.99 9.06
N TYR A 52 -2.30 14.95 9.58
CA TYR A 52 -1.96 13.77 8.78
C TYR A 52 -3.22 13.06 8.30
N ASP A 53 -3.20 12.59 7.07
CA ASP A 53 -4.19 11.62 6.59
C ASP A 53 -4.18 10.36 7.45
N LYS A 54 -5.37 9.84 7.75
CA LYS A 54 -5.59 8.65 8.59
C LYS A 54 -6.50 7.65 7.88
N PRO A 55 -6.35 6.35 8.14
CA PRO A 55 -7.18 5.34 7.49
C PRO A 55 -8.62 5.42 8.01
N ALA A 56 -9.58 5.24 7.10
CA ALA A 56 -10.97 5.04 7.46
C ALA A 56 -11.13 3.78 8.34
N SER A 57 -12.20 3.74 9.15
CA SER A 57 -12.42 2.69 10.15
C SER A 57 -12.63 1.29 9.57
N PHE A 58 -13.06 1.19 8.30
CA PHE A 58 -13.24 -0.08 7.61
C PHE A 58 -11.93 -0.72 7.14
N PHE A 59 -10.82 0.03 7.09
CA PHE A 59 -9.48 -0.55 6.91
C PHE A 59 -9.02 -1.16 8.24
N LYS A 60 -9.00 -2.49 8.26
CA LYS A 60 -8.65 -3.33 9.41
C LYS A 60 -8.16 -4.70 8.94
N GLU A 61 -7.51 -5.43 9.83
CA GLU A 61 -7.12 -6.81 9.55
C GLU A 61 -8.35 -7.68 9.25
N THR A 62 -8.25 -8.49 8.20
CA THR A 62 -9.36 -9.32 7.74
C THR A 62 -9.36 -10.63 8.51
N HIS A 63 -10.48 -10.97 9.14
CA HIS A 63 -10.64 -12.25 9.83
C HIS A 63 -10.54 -13.42 8.85
N LEU A 64 -9.92 -14.53 9.26
CA LEU A 64 -9.57 -15.65 8.38
C LEU A 64 -10.77 -16.25 7.62
N SER A 65 -11.96 -16.26 8.23
CA SER A 65 -13.20 -16.67 7.55
C SER A 65 -13.57 -15.74 6.39
N GLU A 66 -13.40 -14.44 6.56
CA GLU A 66 -13.68 -13.44 5.52
C GLU A 66 -12.59 -13.45 4.45
N GLN A 67 -11.33 -13.66 4.84
CA GLN A 67 -10.25 -13.92 3.87
C GLN A 67 -10.61 -15.11 2.97
N HIS A 68 -11.07 -16.21 3.57
CA HIS A 68 -11.47 -17.40 2.82
C HIS A 68 -12.60 -17.11 1.84
N LYS A 69 -13.70 -16.48 2.28
CA LYS A 69 -14.81 -16.09 1.40
C LYS A 69 -14.35 -15.20 0.24
N LEU A 70 -13.51 -14.20 0.54
CA LEU A 70 -12.94 -13.32 -0.49
C LEU A 70 -12.13 -14.13 -1.50
N PHE A 71 -11.20 -14.96 -1.04
CA PHE A 71 -10.33 -15.73 -1.92
C PHE A 71 -11.10 -16.74 -2.77
N ILE A 72 -12.17 -17.35 -2.24
CA ILE A 72 -13.05 -18.22 -3.03
C ILE A 72 -13.77 -17.42 -4.12
N ARG A 73 -14.31 -16.23 -3.81
CA ARG A 73 -14.92 -15.37 -4.84
C ARG A 73 -13.90 -14.99 -5.92
N LEU A 74 -12.72 -14.50 -5.53
CA LEU A 74 -11.65 -14.14 -6.48
C LEU A 74 -11.15 -15.33 -7.29
N SER A 75 -11.16 -16.54 -6.73
CA SER A 75 -10.75 -17.76 -7.44
C SER A 75 -11.65 -18.08 -8.63
N LYS A 76 -12.88 -17.58 -8.70
CA LYS A 76 -13.76 -17.81 -9.86
C LYS A 76 -13.20 -17.17 -11.12
N ASP A 77 -12.68 -15.95 -10.98
CA ASP A 77 -12.25 -15.10 -12.10
C ASP A 77 -10.73 -15.07 -12.25
N TYR A 78 -9.97 -15.26 -11.18
CA TYR A 78 -8.52 -15.10 -11.15
C TYR A 78 -7.82 -16.42 -10.79
N THR A 79 -7.18 -17.04 -11.79
CA THR A 79 -6.42 -18.28 -11.64
C THR A 79 -5.42 -18.28 -10.46
N PRO A 80 -4.71 -17.18 -10.12
CA PRO A 80 -3.80 -17.17 -8.98
C PRO A 80 -4.44 -17.42 -7.61
N PHE A 81 -5.76 -17.31 -7.50
CA PHE A 81 -6.51 -17.60 -6.29
C PHE A 81 -7.07 -19.03 -6.25
N LYS A 82 -6.96 -19.80 -7.35
CA LYS A 82 -7.48 -21.18 -7.43
C LYS A 82 -6.56 -22.16 -6.70
N ALA A 83 -7.17 -23.16 -6.05
CA ALA A 83 -6.44 -24.34 -5.60
C ALA A 83 -6.12 -25.26 -6.79
N VAL A 84 -5.04 -26.03 -6.70
CA VAL A 84 -4.54 -26.90 -7.79
C VAL A 84 -4.80 -28.40 -7.51
N ASP A 85 -5.43 -28.72 -6.38
CA ASP A 85 -5.51 -30.09 -5.86
C ASP A 85 -6.95 -30.63 -5.83
N HIS A 86 -7.10 -31.94 -6.04
CA HIS A 86 -8.33 -32.66 -5.71
C HIS A 86 -8.49 -32.78 -4.19
N LEU A 87 -9.69 -32.48 -3.68
CA LEU A 87 -9.97 -32.40 -2.25
C LEU A 87 -11.15 -33.30 -1.89
N PRO A 88 -11.26 -33.71 -0.61
CA PRO A 88 -12.49 -34.27 -0.09
C PRO A 88 -13.66 -33.27 -0.25
N ASP A 89 -14.86 -33.79 -0.50
CA ASP A 89 -16.07 -32.97 -0.77
C ASP A 89 -16.42 -31.95 0.34
N HIS A 90 -15.98 -32.18 1.58
CA HIS A 90 -16.26 -31.30 2.72
C HIS A 90 -15.24 -30.16 2.91
N VAL A 91 -14.19 -30.09 2.07
CA VAL A 91 -13.14 -29.07 2.17
C VAL A 91 -13.19 -28.13 0.99
N GLU A 92 -13.53 -26.86 1.24
CA GLU A 92 -13.42 -25.78 0.26
C GLU A 92 -12.03 -25.12 0.37
N ARG A 93 -11.40 -24.77 -0.75
CA ARG A 93 -10.00 -24.33 -0.76
C ARG A 93 -9.71 -23.29 -1.84
N SER A 94 -8.93 -22.29 -1.47
CA SER A 94 -8.30 -21.32 -2.38
C SER A 94 -6.78 -21.56 -2.47
N ALA A 95 -6.04 -20.73 -3.20
CA ALA A 95 -4.57 -20.75 -3.16
C ALA A 95 -4.01 -20.55 -1.73
N PHE A 96 -4.71 -19.80 -0.87
CA PHE A 96 -4.19 -19.34 0.42
C PHE A 96 -4.81 -20.00 1.65
N THR A 97 -6.08 -20.37 1.58
CA THR A 97 -6.87 -20.82 2.73
C THR A 97 -7.67 -22.06 2.42
N GLN A 98 -8.05 -22.79 3.46
CA GLN A 98 -8.99 -23.91 3.38
C GLN A 98 -10.06 -23.76 4.46
N PHE A 99 -11.26 -24.22 4.16
CA PHE A 99 -12.39 -24.28 5.07
C PHE A 99 -12.90 -25.70 5.15
N ASP A 100 -12.99 -26.22 6.36
CA ASP A 100 -13.55 -27.54 6.63
C ASP A 100 -14.99 -27.39 7.11
N ALA A 101 -15.94 -27.88 6.33
CA ALA A 101 -17.37 -27.78 6.60
C ALA A 101 -17.80 -28.59 7.84
N ILE A 102 -17.04 -29.60 8.25
CA ILE A 102 -17.33 -30.42 9.44
C ILE A 102 -16.97 -29.63 10.69
N SER A 103 -15.75 -29.08 10.75
CA SER A 103 -15.30 -28.28 11.90
C SER A 103 -15.79 -26.85 11.90
N GLY A 104 -16.25 -26.34 10.75
CA GLY A 104 -16.69 -24.96 10.55
C GLY A 104 -15.56 -23.94 10.66
N ARG A 105 -14.30 -24.35 10.40
CA ARG A 105 -13.12 -23.51 10.62
C ARG A 105 -12.35 -23.24 9.33
N ALA A 106 -12.04 -21.96 9.11
CA ALA A 106 -11.07 -21.54 8.10
C ALA A 106 -9.65 -21.61 8.68
N THR A 107 -8.69 -22.10 7.90
CA THR A 107 -7.26 -22.14 8.24
C THR A 107 -6.42 -21.70 7.04
N HIS A 108 -5.23 -21.16 7.30
CA HIS A 108 -4.25 -20.96 6.23
C HIS A 108 -3.76 -22.31 5.71
N ARG A 109 -3.55 -22.42 4.41
CA ARG A 109 -2.95 -23.62 3.82
C ARG A 109 -1.47 -23.69 4.17
N LEU A 110 -1.01 -24.89 4.52
CA LEU A 110 0.41 -25.17 4.64
C LEU A 110 1.08 -25.00 3.26
N GLY A 111 2.19 -24.27 3.22
CA GLY A 111 2.91 -24.00 1.97
C GLY A 111 2.17 -23.09 0.99
N ARG A 112 1.18 -22.31 1.45
CA ARG A 112 0.53 -21.30 0.60
C ARG A 112 1.56 -20.32 0.02
N PRO A 113 1.32 -19.78 -1.18
CA PRO A 113 2.10 -18.65 -1.66
C PRO A 113 1.92 -17.43 -0.73
N ALA A 114 2.91 -16.56 -0.71
CA ALA A 114 2.78 -15.26 -0.06
C ALA A 114 1.99 -14.31 -0.98
N LEU A 115 1.11 -13.51 -0.38
CA LEU A 115 0.24 -12.55 -1.05
C LEU A 115 0.87 -11.16 -0.98
N LEU A 116 1.43 -10.74 -2.12
CA LEU A 116 1.98 -9.40 -2.32
C LEU A 116 0.91 -8.52 -2.98
N ILE A 117 0.71 -7.30 -2.50
CA ILE A 117 -0.24 -6.36 -3.11
C ILE A 117 0.39 -5.01 -3.40
N SER A 118 0.10 -4.45 -4.58
CA SER A 118 0.39 -3.07 -4.92
C SER A 118 -0.88 -2.39 -5.41
N SER A 119 -1.34 -1.40 -4.65
CA SER A 119 -2.41 -0.50 -5.08
C SER A 119 -1.81 0.60 -5.94
N THR A 120 -2.48 0.97 -7.03
CA THR A 120 -1.91 1.92 -8.01
C THR A 120 -2.97 2.74 -8.73
N SER A 121 -2.62 3.98 -9.05
CA SER A 121 -3.37 4.83 -9.95
C SER A 121 -2.88 4.72 -11.40
N TRP A 122 -1.89 3.86 -11.68
CA TRP A 122 -1.27 3.66 -12.98
C TRP A 122 -0.85 4.97 -13.66
N THR A 123 -0.31 5.90 -12.88
CA THR A 123 0.22 7.18 -13.36
C THR A 123 1.74 7.13 -13.49
N GLU A 124 2.33 8.15 -14.11
CA GLU A 124 3.79 8.27 -14.28
C GLU A 124 4.55 8.39 -12.96
N ASP A 125 3.88 8.81 -11.88
CA ASP A 125 4.44 8.89 -10.53
C ASP A 125 4.67 7.50 -9.88
N GLU A 126 4.21 6.43 -10.52
CA GLU A 126 4.27 5.04 -10.07
C GLU A 126 4.99 4.18 -11.13
N ASP A 127 6.33 4.16 -11.08
CA ASP A 127 7.14 3.36 -12.00
C ASP A 127 7.10 1.87 -11.64
N PHE A 128 6.21 1.13 -12.31
CA PHE A 128 6.04 -0.32 -12.10
C PHE A 128 7.19 -1.15 -12.67
N SER A 129 8.08 -0.60 -13.51
CA SER A 129 9.27 -1.34 -13.93
C SER A 129 10.10 -1.78 -12.73
N ILE A 130 10.14 -0.96 -11.67
CA ILE A 130 10.83 -1.25 -10.41
C ILE A 130 10.31 -2.55 -9.77
N LEU A 131 8.99 -2.68 -9.61
CA LEU A 131 8.40 -3.89 -9.04
C LEU A 131 8.60 -5.09 -9.96
N LEU A 132 8.39 -4.93 -11.27
CA LEU A 132 8.53 -6.03 -12.22
C LEU A 132 9.97 -6.56 -12.29
N ASP A 133 10.97 -5.68 -12.25
CA ASP A 133 12.39 -6.07 -12.24
C ASP A 133 12.80 -6.71 -10.90
N ALA A 134 12.28 -6.22 -9.78
CA ALA A 134 12.47 -6.87 -8.49
C ALA A 134 11.89 -8.30 -8.45
N LEU A 135 10.71 -8.50 -9.06
CA LEU A 135 10.09 -9.83 -9.18
C LEU A 135 10.87 -10.75 -10.12
N LYS A 136 11.48 -10.23 -11.21
CA LYS A 136 12.38 -11.03 -12.07
C LYS A 136 13.59 -11.52 -11.30
N GLU A 137 14.19 -10.66 -10.47
CA GLU A 137 15.33 -11.04 -9.63
C GLU A 137 14.94 -12.06 -8.55
N TYR A 138 13.77 -11.89 -7.94
CA TYR A 138 13.20 -12.87 -7.01
C TYR A 138 13.01 -14.24 -7.69
N GLU A 139 12.35 -14.29 -8.84
CA GLU A 139 12.14 -15.52 -9.64
C GLU A 139 13.47 -16.20 -9.99
N ARG A 140 14.47 -15.42 -10.40
CA ARG A 140 15.82 -15.92 -10.72
C ARG A 140 16.45 -16.58 -9.51
N CYS A 141 16.35 -15.97 -8.33
CA CYS A 141 16.87 -16.54 -7.09
C CYS A 141 16.16 -17.86 -6.73
N VAL A 142 14.82 -17.92 -6.82
CA VAL A 142 14.07 -19.16 -6.56
C VAL A 142 14.48 -20.25 -7.56
N SER A 143 14.58 -19.92 -8.84
CA SER A 143 15.01 -20.84 -9.90
C SER A 143 16.43 -21.38 -9.68
N ASN A 144 17.30 -20.60 -9.03
CA ASN A 144 18.66 -20.99 -8.67
C ASN A 144 18.75 -21.72 -7.31
N GLY A 145 17.62 -22.10 -6.71
CA GLY A 145 17.57 -22.94 -5.51
C GLY A 145 17.42 -22.18 -4.19
N ALA A 146 17.16 -20.87 -4.20
CA ALA A 146 16.81 -20.15 -2.99
C ALA A 146 15.50 -20.71 -2.39
N LYS A 147 15.49 -20.96 -1.08
CA LYS A 147 14.31 -21.42 -0.34
C LYS A 147 13.39 -20.23 -0.05
N LEU A 148 12.58 -19.88 -1.04
CA LEU A 148 11.63 -18.77 -0.98
C LEU A 148 10.24 -19.26 -1.39
N PRO A 149 9.15 -18.74 -0.80
CA PRO A 149 7.81 -19.12 -1.19
C PRO A 149 7.48 -18.61 -2.59
N SER A 150 6.59 -19.32 -3.28
CA SER A 150 5.90 -18.78 -4.46
C SER A 150 5.13 -17.51 -4.08
N LEU A 151 4.96 -16.59 -5.03
CA LEU A 151 4.27 -15.33 -4.81
C LEU A 151 3.00 -15.25 -5.67
N VAL A 152 1.95 -14.70 -5.08
CA VAL A 152 0.84 -14.13 -5.84
C VAL A 152 0.90 -12.62 -5.67
N CYS A 153 1.17 -11.91 -6.75
CA CYS A 153 1.24 -10.45 -6.77
C CYS A 153 -0.04 -9.88 -7.38
N VAL A 154 -0.80 -9.18 -6.54
CA VAL A 154 -2.00 -8.44 -6.95
C VAL A 154 -1.60 -7.00 -7.22
N ILE A 155 -1.88 -6.51 -8.44
CA ILE A 155 -1.70 -5.10 -8.78
C ILE A 155 -3.08 -4.50 -9.12
N THR A 156 -3.66 -3.73 -8.21
CA THR A 156 -5.04 -3.25 -8.34
C THR A 156 -5.14 -1.75 -8.56
N GLY A 157 -6.20 -1.33 -9.24
CA GLY A 157 -6.52 0.08 -9.52
C GLY A 157 -6.72 0.36 -11.01
N LYS A 158 -6.82 1.65 -11.34
CA LYS A 158 -7.14 2.15 -12.68
C LYS A 158 -6.37 3.42 -12.99
N GLY A 159 -5.90 3.50 -14.23
CA GLY A 159 -5.32 4.71 -14.79
C GLY A 159 -4.65 4.47 -16.14
N PRO A 160 -4.00 5.51 -16.68
CA PRO A 160 -3.60 5.56 -18.09
C PRO A 160 -2.54 4.51 -18.46
N LEU A 161 -1.64 4.13 -17.56
CA LEU A 161 -0.57 3.18 -17.85
C LEU A 161 -0.95 1.71 -17.61
N LYS A 162 -2.19 1.41 -17.22
CA LYS A 162 -2.61 0.04 -16.90
C LYS A 162 -2.41 -0.91 -18.08
N ASP A 163 -2.84 -0.52 -19.28
CA ASP A 163 -2.72 -1.35 -20.47
C ASP A 163 -1.27 -1.57 -20.88
N HIS A 164 -0.43 -0.55 -20.71
CA HIS A 164 1.01 -0.64 -20.98
C HIS A 164 1.66 -1.71 -20.09
N TYR A 165 1.48 -1.62 -18.78
CA TYR A 165 2.08 -2.59 -17.85
C TYR A 165 1.43 -3.97 -17.94
N THR A 166 0.14 -4.06 -18.23
CA THR A 166 -0.54 -5.36 -18.44
C THR A 166 0.07 -6.09 -19.63
N LYS A 167 0.40 -5.39 -20.73
CA LYS A 167 1.13 -5.98 -21.87
C LYS A 167 2.52 -6.45 -21.48
N LEU A 168 3.26 -5.68 -20.67
CA LEU A 168 4.57 -6.09 -20.17
C LEU A 168 4.47 -7.35 -19.29
N ILE A 169 3.53 -7.36 -18.35
CA ILE A 169 3.26 -8.51 -17.45
C ILE A 169 2.96 -9.77 -18.25
N ALA A 170 2.18 -9.67 -19.34
CA ALA A 170 1.85 -10.80 -20.21
C ALA A 170 3.07 -11.41 -20.92
N THR A 171 4.20 -10.69 -21.02
CA THR A 171 5.46 -11.22 -21.57
C THR A 171 6.33 -11.91 -20.52
N LEU A 172 6.00 -11.79 -19.23
CA LEU A 172 6.74 -12.40 -18.14
C LEU A 172 6.31 -13.86 -17.96
N HIS A 173 7.26 -14.78 -18.07
CA HIS A 173 7.02 -16.22 -17.96
C HIS A 173 7.58 -16.75 -16.63
N PHE A 174 6.94 -16.35 -15.53
CA PHE A 174 7.31 -16.80 -14.19
C PHE A 174 6.76 -18.20 -13.90
N LYS A 175 7.55 -19.00 -13.17
CA LYS A 175 7.16 -20.32 -12.66
C LYS A 175 6.69 -20.24 -11.21
N HIS A 176 7.31 -19.37 -10.41
CA HIS A 176 7.04 -19.27 -8.97
C HIS A 176 6.23 -18.04 -8.60
N ILE A 177 6.07 -17.08 -9.51
CA ILE A 177 5.30 -15.86 -9.31
C ILE A 177 4.09 -15.86 -10.23
N GLN A 178 2.91 -15.53 -9.71
CA GLN A 178 1.73 -15.26 -10.51
C GLN A 178 1.28 -13.82 -10.28
N ILE A 179 1.06 -13.06 -11.35
CA ILE A 179 0.58 -11.68 -11.28
C ILE A 179 -0.85 -11.62 -11.80
N CYS A 180 -1.72 -10.91 -11.09
CA CYS A 180 -3.05 -10.56 -11.59
C CYS A 180 -3.42 -9.12 -11.28
N THR A 181 -4.26 -8.52 -12.12
CA THR A 181 -4.67 -7.12 -12.01
C THR A 181 -6.19 -6.95 -11.81
N PRO A 182 -6.74 -7.46 -10.70
CA PRO A 182 -8.18 -7.47 -10.48
C PRO A 182 -8.74 -6.06 -10.34
N TRP A 183 -9.96 -5.88 -10.84
CA TRP A 183 -10.82 -4.81 -10.35
C TRP A 183 -11.47 -5.27 -9.04
N LEU A 184 -11.49 -4.39 -8.04
CA LEU A 184 -12.03 -4.67 -6.71
C LEU A 184 -12.98 -3.55 -6.35
N GLU A 185 -14.15 -3.93 -5.82
CA GLU A 185 -15.03 -2.99 -5.13
C GLU A 185 -14.36 -2.51 -3.83
N ALA A 186 -14.76 -1.35 -3.32
CA ALA A 186 -14.11 -0.72 -2.16
C ALA A 186 -14.06 -1.64 -0.92
N GLU A 187 -15.12 -2.41 -0.68
CA GLU A 187 -15.18 -3.39 0.41
C GLU A 187 -14.17 -4.52 0.21
N ASP A 188 -14.11 -5.08 -1.00
CA ASP A 188 -13.20 -6.18 -1.35
C ASP A 188 -11.74 -5.72 -1.37
N TYR A 189 -11.49 -4.45 -1.74
CA TYR A 189 -10.19 -3.82 -1.63
C TYR A 189 -9.71 -3.79 -0.17
N ALA A 190 -10.54 -3.30 0.75
CA ALA A 190 -10.20 -3.27 2.17
C ALA A 190 -9.97 -4.68 2.73
N LEU A 191 -10.84 -5.64 2.38
CA LEU A 191 -10.69 -7.04 2.76
C LEU A 191 -9.38 -7.63 2.22
N LEU A 192 -9.02 -7.34 0.97
CA LEU A 192 -7.79 -7.86 0.36
C LEU A 192 -6.55 -7.27 1.02
N LEU A 193 -6.52 -5.96 1.29
CA LEU A 193 -5.43 -5.34 2.05
C LEU A 193 -5.26 -5.99 3.42
N GLY A 194 -6.37 -6.22 4.15
CA GLY A 194 -6.35 -6.90 5.44
C GLY A 194 -6.03 -8.40 5.37
N SER A 195 -5.97 -8.99 4.18
CA SER A 195 -5.61 -10.40 3.94
C SER A 195 -4.19 -10.58 3.39
N ALA A 196 -3.56 -9.52 2.87
CA ALA A 196 -2.25 -9.60 2.25
C ALA A 196 -1.11 -9.74 3.27
N ASP A 197 0.03 -10.23 2.80
CA ASP A 197 1.23 -10.45 3.63
C ASP A 197 2.14 -9.22 3.61
N LEU A 198 2.30 -8.59 2.44
CA LEU A 198 3.13 -7.41 2.23
C LEU A 198 2.50 -6.48 1.18
N GLY A 199 2.52 -5.17 1.45
CA GLY A 199 2.21 -4.13 0.49
C GLY A 199 3.46 -3.60 -0.21
N VAL A 200 3.36 -3.20 -1.48
CA VAL A 200 4.40 -2.44 -2.20
C VAL A 200 3.80 -1.14 -2.69
N CYS A 201 4.38 -0.01 -2.25
CA CYS A 201 4.00 1.32 -2.69
C CYS A 201 5.09 1.93 -3.56
N LEU A 202 4.76 2.17 -4.82
CA LEU A 202 5.63 2.83 -5.80
C LEU A 202 5.33 4.32 -5.97
N HIS A 203 4.34 4.86 -5.25
CA HIS A 203 3.93 6.24 -5.39
C HIS A 203 4.99 7.17 -4.82
N LYS A 204 5.50 8.07 -5.66
CA LYS A 204 6.30 9.23 -5.23
C LYS A 204 5.44 10.47 -5.35
N SER A 205 5.41 11.29 -4.30
CA SER A 205 4.83 12.61 -4.43
C SER A 205 5.71 13.47 -5.35
N SER A 206 5.12 13.97 -6.44
CA SER A 206 5.77 14.90 -7.36
C SER A 206 6.20 16.21 -6.69
N SER A 207 5.51 16.64 -5.62
CA SER A 207 5.92 17.77 -4.78
C SER A 207 6.99 17.38 -3.75
N GLY A 208 7.03 16.09 -3.38
CA GLY A 208 7.84 15.58 -2.27
C GLY A 208 7.23 15.87 -0.89
N LEU A 209 6.04 16.48 -0.84
CA LEU A 209 5.40 16.97 0.37
C LEU A 209 4.16 16.17 0.77
N ASP A 210 3.59 15.37 -0.14
CA ASP A 210 2.36 14.60 0.11
C ASP A 210 2.67 13.14 0.45
N LEU A 211 1.96 12.58 1.42
CA LEU A 211 2.11 11.17 1.79
C LEU A 211 1.24 10.26 0.90
N PRO A 212 1.65 8.98 0.70
CA PRO A 212 0.88 8.07 -0.12
C PRO A 212 -0.32 7.52 0.65
N MET A 213 -1.53 8.00 0.32
CA MET A 213 -2.80 7.51 0.91
C MET A 213 -2.95 5.98 0.88
N LYS A 214 -2.41 5.34 -0.15
CA LYS A 214 -2.44 3.88 -0.28
C LYS A 214 -1.69 3.18 0.86
N VAL A 215 -0.60 3.76 1.35
CA VAL A 215 0.13 3.22 2.52
C VAL A 215 -0.68 3.46 3.79
N VAL A 216 -1.38 4.59 3.89
CA VAL A 216 -2.31 4.87 5.00
C VAL A 216 -3.38 3.77 5.09
N ASP A 217 -4.01 3.40 3.97
CA ASP A 217 -4.98 2.30 3.91
C ASP A 217 -4.37 0.96 4.34
N MET A 218 -3.19 0.61 3.80
CA MET A 218 -2.46 -0.62 4.12
C MET A 218 -2.15 -0.69 5.64
N PHE A 219 -1.68 0.42 6.20
CA PHE A 219 -1.39 0.54 7.62
C PHE A 219 -2.64 0.42 8.49
N GLY A 220 -3.78 0.96 8.06
CA GLY A 220 -5.08 0.73 8.72
C GLY A 220 -5.43 -0.75 8.81
N CYS A 221 -5.06 -1.52 7.79
CA CYS A 221 -5.19 -2.98 7.74
C CYS A 221 -4.05 -3.76 8.45
N CYS A 222 -3.16 -3.08 9.18
CA CYS A 222 -1.92 -3.64 9.75
C CYS A 222 -1.07 -4.43 8.73
N LEU A 223 -1.09 -4.00 7.46
CA LEU A 223 -0.28 -4.56 6.40
C LEU A 223 1.07 -3.83 6.36
N PRO A 224 2.21 -4.50 6.64
CA PRO A 224 3.53 -3.92 6.42
C PRO A 224 3.74 -3.57 4.95
N VAL A 225 4.57 -2.57 4.69
CA VAL A 225 4.85 -2.11 3.32
C VAL A 225 6.34 -2.03 3.01
N CYS A 226 6.71 -2.29 1.76
CA CYS A 226 7.90 -1.71 1.15
C CYS A 226 7.46 -0.48 0.36
N ALA A 227 8.04 0.69 0.64
CA ALA A 227 7.67 1.94 -0.02
C ALA A 227 8.87 2.63 -0.68
N VAL A 228 8.67 3.15 -1.89
CA VAL A 228 9.73 3.82 -2.62
C VAL A 228 10.05 5.17 -2.00
N TYR A 229 11.34 5.45 -1.78
CA TYR A 229 11.81 6.66 -1.10
C TYR A 229 11.41 7.95 -1.84
N PHE A 230 10.95 8.91 -1.05
CA PHE A 230 10.91 10.33 -1.38
C PHE A 230 10.93 11.17 -0.09
N GLN A 231 11.09 12.49 -0.21
CA GLN A 231 11.50 13.39 0.89
C GLN A 231 10.69 13.23 2.19
N CYS A 232 9.36 13.36 2.16
CA CYS A 232 8.55 13.29 3.37
C CYS A 232 8.05 11.88 3.75
N LEU A 233 8.39 10.83 3.00
CA LEU A 233 7.88 9.46 3.24
C LEU A 233 8.14 8.97 4.67
N HIS A 234 9.27 9.37 5.25
CA HIS A 234 9.70 8.98 6.59
C HIS A 234 8.73 9.44 7.69
N GLU A 235 7.84 10.40 7.41
CA GLU A 235 6.77 10.78 8.34
C GLU A 235 5.75 9.65 8.54
N LEU A 236 5.50 8.85 7.49
CA LEU A 236 4.57 7.72 7.49
C LEU A 236 5.27 6.37 7.68
N VAL A 237 6.23 6.05 6.80
CA VAL A 237 6.93 4.76 6.83
C VAL A 237 8.20 4.90 7.66
N LYS A 238 8.27 4.15 8.76
CA LYS A 238 9.43 4.06 9.64
C LYS A 238 10.19 2.79 9.27
N HIS A 239 11.32 2.98 8.58
CA HIS A 239 12.18 1.90 8.11
C HIS A 239 12.52 0.93 9.25
N GLU A 240 12.41 -0.38 9.00
CA GLU A 240 12.62 -1.47 9.95
C GLU A 240 11.70 -1.46 11.19
N VAL A 241 10.65 -0.63 11.19
CA VAL A 241 9.66 -0.57 12.28
C VAL A 241 8.30 -1.04 11.79
N ASN A 242 7.74 -0.37 10.78
CA ASN A 242 6.41 -0.69 10.22
C ASN A 242 6.47 -1.12 8.75
N GLY A 243 7.66 -1.15 8.18
CA GLY A 243 7.91 -1.46 6.78
C GLY A 243 9.37 -1.20 6.40
N LEU A 244 9.66 -1.30 5.11
CA LEU A 244 10.95 -0.99 4.53
C LEU A 244 10.82 0.12 3.50
N ILE A 245 11.94 0.80 3.25
CA ILE A 245 12.04 1.90 2.30
C ILE A 245 13.10 1.49 1.29
N PHE A 246 12.81 1.61 0.01
CA PHE A 246 13.75 1.28 -1.08
C PHE A 246 13.86 2.43 -2.06
N LYS A 247 14.96 2.51 -2.81
CA LYS A 247 15.20 3.53 -3.83
C LYS A 247 15.06 3.00 -5.24
N ASP A 248 15.35 1.72 -5.45
CA ASP A 248 15.37 1.06 -6.75
C ASP A 248 14.89 -0.40 -6.66
N TRP A 249 14.89 -1.07 -7.82
CA TRP A 249 14.42 -2.46 -7.95
C TRP A 249 15.34 -3.45 -7.23
N GLY A 250 16.64 -3.13 -7.10
CA GLY A 250 17.62 -4.00 -6.47
C GLY A 250 17.41 -4.04 -4.96
N GLU A 251 17.26 -2.86 -4.34
CA GLU A 251 16.90 -2.76 -2.93
C GLU A 251 15.54 -3.45 -2.66
N LEU A 252 14.53 -3.23 -3.51
CA LEU A 252 13.25 -3.92 -3.37
C LEU A 252 13.40 -5.45 -3.47
N ALA A 253 14.21 -5.96 -4.40
CA ALA A 253 14.44 -7.40 -4.55
C ALA A 253 15.08 -8.01 -3.30
N GLU A 254 16.10 -7.35 -2.73
CA GLU A 254 16.72 -7.79 -1.46
C GLU A 254 15.72 -7.79 -0.30
N GLN A 255 14.90 -6.75 -0.22
CA GLN A 255 13.87 -6.63 0.82
C GLN A 255 12.80 -7.73 0.68
N LEU A 256 12.33 -8.04 -0.54
CA LEU A 256 11.40 -9.15 -0.78
C LEU A 256 12.01 -10.49 -0.34
N LYS A 257 13.29 -10.74 -0.66
CA LYS A 257 13.98 -11.97 -0.26
C LYS A 257 14.17 -12.06 1.25
N MET A 258 14.55 -10.97 1.91
CA MET A 258 14.69 -10.90 3.37
C MET A 258 13.34 -11.18 4.05
N LEU A 259 12.28 -10.51 3.62
CA LEU A 259 10.97 -10.60 4.24
C LEU A 259 10.32 -11.98 4.03
N PHE A 260 10.44 -12.55 2.84
CA PHE A 260 9.83 -13.84 2.51
C PHE A 260 10.73 -15.06 2.78
N GLY A 261 12.02 -14.87 3.07
CA GLY A 261 12.95 -15.96 3.42
C GLY A 261 12.54 -16.73 4.67
N GLU A 262 11.85 -16.06 5.60
CA GLU A 262 11.36 -16.66 6.85
C GLU A 262 9.84 -16.93 6.81
N PHE A 263 9.16 -16.68 5.69
CA PHE A 263 7.70 -16.81 5.63
C PHE A 263 7.25 -18.27 5.76
N PRO A 264 6.19 -18.58 6.54
CA PRO A 264 5.32 -17.69 7.32
C PRO A 264 5.64 -17.69 8.83
N ALA A 265 6.91 -17.67 9.24
CA ALA A 265 7.31 -17.74 10.64
C ALA A 265 6.82 -16.54 11.47
N GLU A 266 6.39 -16.80 12.71
CA GLU A 266 5.85 -15.79 13.64
C GLU A 266 6.91 -14.82 14.17
N GLU A 267 8.19 -15.21 14.14
CA GLU A 267 9.32 -14.35 14.55
C GLU A 267 10.02 -13.69 13.36
N SER A 268 9.42 -13.75 12.17
CA SER A 268 9.95 -13.07 10.97
C SER A 268 9.85 -11.55 11.05
N HIS A 269 10.64 -10.85 10.24
CA HIS A 269 10.56 -9.40 10.05
C HIS A 269 9.15 -8.94 9.65
N LEU A 270 8.44 -9.69 8.79
CA LEU A 270 7.05 -9.40 8.42
C LEU A 270 6.11 -9.43 9.63
N ALA A 271 6.23 -10.46 10.47
CA ALA A 271 5.42 -10.60 11.67
C ALA A 271 5.74 -9.50 12.70
N LEU A 272 7.02 -9.14 12.84
CA LEU A 272 7.46 -8.01 13.68
C LEU A 272 6.83 -6.69 13.23
N PHE A 273 6.89 -6.35 11.95
CA PHE A 273 6.31 -5.10 11.44
C PHE A 273 4.80 -5.05 11.64
N ARG A 274 4.10 -6.17 11.39
CA ARG A 274 2.66 -6.29 11.65
C ARG A 274 2.33 -6.10 13.12
N ARG A 275 3.12 -6.67 14.04
CA ARG A 275 2.96 -6.47 15.49
C ARG A 275 3.19 -5.02 15.90
N ASN A 276 4.17 -4.34 15.30
CA ASN A 276 4.40 -2.91 15.54
C ASN A 276 3.22 -2.06 15.06
N LEU A 277 2.66 -2.35 13.88
CA LEU A 277 1.46 -1.67 13.37
C LEU A 277 0.25 -1.86 14.32
N ARG A 278 0.02 -3.07 14.81
CA ARG A 278 -1.02 -3.37 15.81
C ARG A 278 -0.80 -2.59 17.12
N ARG A 279 0.45 -2.57 17.61
CA ARG A 279 0.81 -1.89 18.87
C ARG A 279 0.69 -0.37 18.77
N ALA A 280 1.02 0.20 17.61
CA ALA A 280 0.99 1.64 17.39
C ALA A 280 -0.42 2.24 17.54
N LYS A 281 -1.49 1.41 17.51
CA LYS A 281 -2.89 1.84 17.62
C LYS A 281 -3.15 3.11 16.82
N GLN A 282 -3.05 2.99 15.50
CA GLN A 282 -3.18 4.14 14.61
C GLN A 282 -4.49 4.88 14.87
N GLN A 283 -4.34 6.15 15.21
CA GLN A 283 -5.45 7.08 15.35
C GLN A 283 -6.28 7.12 14.06
N ARG A 284 -7.61 7.11 14.21
CA ARG A 284 -8.54 7.20 13.07
C ARG A 284 -8.73 8.65 12.64
N TRP A 285 -9.31 8.83 11.46
CA TRP A 285 -9.54 10.17 10.89
C TRP A 285 -10.37 11.05 11.82
N ASP A 286 -11.49 10.53 12.33
CA ASP A 286 -12.39 11.29 13.20
C ASP A 286 -11.68 11.72 14.50
N GLU A 287 -10.94 10.80 15.13
CA GLU A 287 -10.13 11.08 16.33
C GLU A 287 -9.06 12.15 16.04
N SER A 288 -8.38 12.07 14.91
CA SER A 288 -7.35 13.05 14.52
C SER A 288 -7.93 14.43 14.24
N TRP A 289 -9.13 14.47 13.65
CA TRP A 289 -9.84 15.71 13.37
C TRP A 289 -10.34 16.37 14.67
N GLU A 290 -10.92 15.58 15.58
CA GLU A 290 -11.37 16.06 16.89
C GLU A 290 -10.23 16.62 17.74
N GLU A 291 -9.05 16.02 17.70
CA GLU A 291 -7.90 16.49 18.48
C GLU A 291 -7.20 17.72 17.85
N THR A 292 -7.18 17.82 16.52
CA THR A 292 -6.33 18.81 15.82
C THR A 292 -7.13 19.98 15.24
N VAL A 293 -8.29 19.71 14.66
CA VAL A 293 -9.06 20.68 13.87
C VAL A 293 -10.22 21.27 14.66
N PHE A 294 -10.96 20.44 15.40
CA PHE A 294 -12.09 20.90 16.19
C PHE A 294 -11.76 22.04 17.19
N PRO A 295 -10.61 22.05 17.89
CA PRO A 295 -10.25 23.15 18.80
C PRO A 295 -10.13 24.50 18.10
N LEU A 296 -9.74 24.52 16.81
CA LEU A 296 -9.59 25.76 16.02
C LEU A 296 -10.91 26.51 15.82
N PHE A 297 -12.04 25.81 15.94
CA PHE A 297 -13.37 26.41 15.88
C PHE A 297 -13.91 26.84 17.26
N SER A 298 -13.30 26.30 18.33
CA SER A 298 -13.73 26.52 19.71
C SER A 298 -13.04 27.72 20.36
N ASP A 299 -11.88 28.15 19.84
CA ASP A 299 -11.16 29.37 20.25
C ASP A 299 -11.82 30.67 19.73
N LYS A 300 -13.14 30.79 19.88
CA LYS A 300 -13.85 32.07 19.77
C LYS A 300 -14.28 32.53 21.15
N SER A 301 -13.36 33.18 21.85
CA SER A 301 -13.64 34.16 22.90
C SER A 301 -12.40 35.04 23.09
N ASP A 302 -12.24 36.04 22.23
CA ASP A 302 -11.62 37.34 22.53
C ASP A 302 -12.04 38.37 21.46
#